data_AF-A0A954F6I1-F1
#
_entry.id   AF-A0A954F6I1-F1
#
_cell.length_a   1.000
_cell.length_b   1.000
_cell.length_c   1.000
_cell.angle_alpha   90.00
_cell.angle_beta   90.00
_cell.angle_gamma   90.00
#
_symmetry.space_group_name_H-M   'P 1'
#
loop_
_entity.id
_entity.type
_entity.pdbx_description
1 polymer ?
#
loop_
_entity_poly.entity_id
_entity_poly.type
_entity_poly.pdbx_seq_one_letter_code
_entity_poly.pdbx_strand_id
1 'polypeptide(L)'
;MQEHLTKDGLIAPIAPPTNGRAQGWTMALTFLMFGIGILGTAAIDALAPVPPPKISGGEKAQEQRKREEANFWDGSLARLIEDDYRQRSRVRQVTSRPYANFLFRYLQETNSSVLMGSSGWMFITRRVSLPESPDDLGAKRAAAFEAAISRRLRSLGMRHVLMPIPRKSVVYGDKLPVGFDPHRAYDEAVVPAMRAKGIETIDLLAPFEKHRDLL
;
A
#
# COMPACT_ATOMS: atom_id res chain seq x y z
N MET A 1 -50.32 -12.58 32.49
CA MET A 1 -49.23 -12.54 33.51
C MET A 1 -48.32 -11.38 33.11
N GLN A 2 -48.64 -10.20 33.65
CA GLN A 2 -47.84 -8.96 33.80
C GLN A 2 -46.67 -8.79 32.81
N GLU A 3 -46.65 -7.91 31.80
CA GLU A 3 -47.13 -6.52 31.71
C GLU A 3 -46.76 -5.65 32.93
N HIS A 4 -45.46 -5.64 33.28
CA HIS A 4 -44.84 -4.60 34.10
C HIS A 4 -43.30 -4.70 34.00
N LEU A 5 -42.72 -4.19 32.92
CA LEU A 5 -41.31 -3.80 32.88
C LEU A 5 -41.24 -2.34 32.43
N THR A 6 -41.59 -1.49 33.39
CA THR A 6 -41.02 -0.16 33.64
C THR A 6 -40.40 0.57 32.44
N LYS A 7 -41.22 1.46 31.88
CA LYS A 7 -40.86 2.57 30.99
C LYS A 7 -40.10 3.72 31.67
N ASP A 8 -39.59 3.53 32.89
CA ASP A 8 -38.97 4.60 33.69
C ASP A 8 -37.45 4.41 33.89
N GLY A 9 -36.78 3.88 32.87
CA GLY A 9 -35.33 4.00 32.72
C GLY A 9 -34.95 5.37 32.15
N LEU A 10 -35.42 6.45 32.77
CA LEU A 10 -34.97 7.81 32.50
C LEU A 10 -33.47 7.86 32.79
N ILE A 11 -32.65 7.73 31.75
CA ILE A 11 -31.26 8.19 31.78
C ILE A 11 -31.35 9.66 32.15
N ALA A 12 -31.08 9.98 33.42
CA ALA A 12 -31.01 11.35 33.87
C ALA A 12 -30.08 12.10 32.91
N PRO A 13 -30.50 13.26 32.36
CA PRO A 13 -29.63 14.04 31.51
C PRO A 13 -28.36 14.33 32.31
N ILE A 14 -27.23 13.82 31.84
CA ILE A 14 -25.93 14.11 32.43
C ILE A 14 -25.78 15.62 32.31
N ALA A 15 -25.98 16.32 33.43
CA ALA A 15 -25.86 17.78 33.45
C ALA A 15 -24.45 18.14 32.95
N PRO A 16 -24.33 19.02 31.95
CA PRO A 16 -23.02 19.41 31.46
C PRO A 16 -22.23 20.03 32.62
N PRO A 17 -20.95 19.69 32.80
CA PRO A 17 -20.16 20.21 33.91
C PRO A 17 -20.14 21.74 33.86
N THR A 18 -20.73 22.39 34.88
CA THR A 18 -21.00 23.83 34.94
C THR A 18 -19.76 24.71 35.19
N ASN A 19 -18.55 24.16 35.09
CA ASN A 19 -17.31 24.88 35.34
C ASN A 19 -16.76 25.49 34.03
N GLY A 20 -17.46 26.49 33.48
CA GLY A 20 -17.09 27.14 32.21
C GLY A 20 -15.64 27.69 32.17
N ARG A 21 -15.07 28.06 33.33
CA ARG A 21 -13.64 28.45 33.43
C ARG A 21 -12.68 27.27 33.32
N ALA A 22 -13.00 26.13 33.94
CA ALA A 22 -12.17 24.92 33.84
C ALA A 22 -12.23 24.34 32.42
N GLN A 23 -13.42 24.35 31.81
CA GLN A 23 -13.62 23.89 30.44
C GLN A 23 -12.84 24.76 29.42
N GLY A 24 -12.88 26.10 29.56
CA GLY A 24 -12.11 27.01 28.71
C GLY A 24 -10.60 26.80 28.81
N TRP A 25 -10.08 26.56 30.02
CA TRP A 25 -8.67 26.23 30.23
C TRP A 25 -8.27 24.89 29.60
N THR A 26 -9.09 23.85 29.76
CA THR A 26 -8.81 22.54 29.13
C THR A 26 -8.81 22.62 27.60
N MET A 27 -9.73 23.39 27.01
CA MET A 27 -9.75 23.63 25.56
C MET A 27 -8.49 24.37 25.11
N ALA A 28 -8.16 25.48 25.77
CA ALA A 28 -6.96 26.26 25.45
C ALA A 28 -5.68 25.41 25.53
N LEU A 29 -5.54 24.59 26.59
CA LEU A 29 -4.42 23.69 26.75
C LEU A 29 -4.36 22.62 25.63
N THR A 30 -5.50 22.07 25.25
CA THR A 30 -5.59 21.07 24.16
C THR A 30 -5.17 21.68 22.82
N PHE A 31 -5.68 22.87 22.49
CA PHE A 31 -5.28 23.60 21.28
C PHE A 31 -3.79 23.96 21.29
N LEU A 32 -3.27 24.40 22.44
CA LEU A 32 -1.86 24.71 22.59
C LEU A 32 -0.99 23.48 22.34
N MET A 33 -1.29 22.35 23.00
CA MET A 33 -0.52 21.11 22.83
C MET A 33 -0.57 20.60 21.40
N PHE A 34 -1.75 20.60 20.77
CA PHE A 34 -1.90 20.16 19.39
C PHE A 34 -1.19 21.10 18.41
N GLY A 35 -1.30 22.41 18.64
CA GLY A 35 -0.62 23.45 17.85
C GLY A 35 0.90 23.34 17.94
N ILE A 36 1.46 23.12 19.14
CA ILE A 36 2.89 22.87 19.35
C ILE A 36 3.33 21.62 18.57
N GLY A 37 2.53 20.54 18.61
CA GLY A 37 2.80 19.33 17.85
C GLY A 37 2.89 19.62 16.34
N ILE A 38 1.87 20.26 15.77
CA ILE A 38 1.85 20.58 14.33
C ILE A 38 3.02 21.48 13.96
N LEU A 39 3.19 22.59 14.67
CA LEU A 39 4.25 23.57 14.36
C LEU A 39 5.64 22.96 14.53
N GLY A 40 5.84 22.13 15.56
CA GLY A 40 7.09 21.41 15.78
C GLY A 40 7.40 20.45 14.63
N THR A 41 6.42 19.68 14.17
CA THR A 41 6.62 18.77 13.02
C THR A 41 6.93 19.52 11.72
N ALA A 42 6.21 20.63 11.46
CA ALA A 42 6.46 21.49 10.31
C ALA A 42 7.86 22.13 10.36
N ALA A 43 8.28 22.59 11.53
CA ALA A 43 9.62 23.17 11.73
C ALA A 43 10.73 22.15 11.47
N ILE A 44 10.60 20.91 11.97
CA ILE A 44 11.58 19.85 11.72
C ILE A 44 11.69 19.54 10.23
N ASP A 45 10.56 19.42 9.53
CA ASP A 45 10.56 19.10 8.11
C ASP A 45 11.10 20.26 7.24
N ALA A 46 10.91 21.52 7.67
CA ALA A 46 11.48 22.69 7.01
C ALA A 46 13.00 22.83 7.25
N LEU A 47 13.48 22.56 8.46
CA LEU A 47 14.88 22.74 8.85
C LEU A 47 15.78 21.57 8.43
N ALA A 48 15.23 20.36 8.34
CA ALA A 48 15.99 19.15 8.07
C ALA A 48 15.28 18.18 7.09
N PRO A 49 14.90 18.64 5.88
CA PRO A 49 14.25 17.77 4.91
C PRO A 49 15.14 16.60 4.52
N VAL A 50 14.53 15.45 4.25
CA VAL A 50 15.25 14.31 3.68
C VAL A 50 15.57 14.62 2.21
N PRO A 51 16.82 14.42 1.75
CA PRO A 51 17.17 14.69 0.36
C PRO A 51 16.30 13.84 -0.57
N PRO A 52 15.74 14.43 -1.63
CA PRO A 52 14.94 13.69 -2.60
C PRO A 52 15.80 12.61 -3.29
N PRO A 53 15.18 11.52 -3.78
CA PRO A 53 15.89 10.56 -4.62
C PRO A 53 16.51 11.28 -5.83
N LYS A 54 17.69 10.83 -6.26
CA LYS A 54 18.35 11.40 -7.45
C LYS A 54 17.56 10.99 -8.70
N ILE A 55 16.79 11.91 -9.23
CA ILE A 55 16.04 11.76 -10.48
C ILE A 55 16.90 12.30 -11.62
N SER A 56 17.10 11.52 -12.68
CA SER A 56 17.98 11.87 -13.80
C SER A 56 17.28 11.71 -15.16
N GLY A 57 17.70 12.49 -16.15
CA GLY A 57 17.20 12.38 -17.52
C GLY A 57 15.74 12.83 -17.69
N GLY A 58 14.96 12.06 -18.44
CA GLY A 58 13.58 12.39 -18.82
C GLY A 58 12.61 12.52 -17.64
N GLU A 59 12.85 11.80 -16.54
CA GLU A 59 12.01 11.88 -15.34
C GLU A 59 12.09 13.27 -14.67
N LYS A 60 13.27 13.90 -14.67
CA LYS A 60 13.46 15.25 -14.11
C LYS A 60 12.66 16.28 -14.90
N ALA A 61 12.65 16.16 -16.23
CA ALA A 61 11.89 17.05 -17.09
C ALA A 61 10.37 16.86 -16.89
N GLN A 62 9.91 15.63 -16.69
CA GLN A 62 8.51 15.35 -16.36
C GLN A 62 8.12 15.92 -14.99
N GLU A 63 8.99 15.80 -13.98
CA GLU A 63 8.71 16.36 -12.65
C GLU A 63 8.67 17.89 -12.66
N GLN A 64 9.57 18.54 -13.41
CA GLN A 64 9.54 19.99 -13.60
C GLN A 64 8.24 20.45 -14.26
N ARG A 65 7.81 19.80 -15.34
CA ARG A 65 6.52 20.11 -15.98
C ARG A 65 5.35 19.92 -15.02
N LYS A 66 5.32 18.84 -14.24
CA LYS A 66 4.28 18.63 -13.22
C LYS A 66 4.24 19.75 -12.18
N ARG A 67 5.38 20.32 -11.81
CA ARG A 67 5.47 21.45 -10.86
C ARG A 67 4.99 22.76 -11.51
N GLU A 68 5.32 22.98 -12.78
CA GLU A 68 4.93 24.18 -13.53
C GLU A 68 3.43 24.20 -13.86
N GLU A 69 2.86 23.03 -14.16
CA GLU A 69 1.44 22.86 -14.48
C GLU A 69 0.55 22.73 -13.23
N ALA A 70 1.15 22.67 -12.04
CA ALA A 70 0.41 22.48 -10.80
C ALA A 70 -0.45 23.69 -10.44
N ASN A 71 -1.76 23.47 -10.31
CA ASN A 71 -2.75 24.46 -9.95
C ASN A 71 -3.44 24.13 -8.62
N PHE A 72 -3.93 25.18 -7.95
CA PHE A 72 -4.69 25.02 -6.71
C PHE A 72 -6.12 24.53 -6.99
N TRP A 73 -6.73 25.01 -8.08
CA TRP A 73 -8.14 24.77 -8.41
C TRP A 73 -8.46 23.33 -8.84
N ASP A 74 -7.50 22.63 -9.45
CA ASP A 74 -7.66 21.23 -9.87
C ASP A 74 -7.13 20.23 -8.82
N GLY A 75 -6.60 20.73 -7.70
CA GLY A 75 -6.00 19.94 -6.64
C GLY A 75 -4.64 19.31 -6.98
N SER A 76 -4.07 19.61 -8.15
CA SER A 76 -2.76 19.09 -8.54
C SER A 76 -1.64 19.63 -7.64
N LEU A 77 -1.73 20.89 -7.20
CA LEU A 77 -0.80 21.46 -6.22
C LEU A 77 -0.91 20.77 -4.86
N ALA A 78 -2.13 20.45 -4.42
CA ALA A 78 -2.32 19.71 -3.16
C ALA A 78 -1.70 18.31 -3.22
N ARG A 79 -1.87 17.60 -4.34
CA ARG A 79 -1.20 16.30 -4.58
C ARG A 79 0.32 16.45 -4.60
N LEU A 80 0.84 17.51 -5.20
CA LEU A 80 2.27 17.77 -5.25
C LEU A 80 2.85 18.03 -3.86
N ILE A 81 2.15 18.79 -3.03
CA ILE A 81 2.52 19.00 -1.61
C ILE A 81 2.46 17.68 -0.84
N GLU A 82 1.42 16.87 -1.06
CA GLU A 82 1.30 15.56 -0.42
C GLU A 82 2.45 14.63 -0.82
N ASP A 83 2.81 14.59 -2.10
CA ASP A 83 3.93 13.79 -2.61
C ASP A 83 5.27 14.28 -2.07
N ASP A 84 5.51 15.60 -2.02
CA ASP A 84 6.73 16.18 -1.45
C ASP A 84 6.84 15.87 0.05
N TYR A 85 5.74 16.02 0.80
CA TYR A 85 5.66 15.63 2.21
C TYR A 85 5.93 14.12 2.40
N ARG A 86 5.34 13.28 1.55
CA ARG A 86 5.50 11.81 1.59
C ARG A 86 6.95 11.40 1.39
N GLN A 87 7.69 12.11 0.53
CA GLN A 87 9.07 11.79 0.18
C GLN A 87 10.09 12.41 1.15
N ARG A 88 9.87 13.66 1.57
CA ARG A 88 10.87 14.48 2.26
C ARG A 88 10.66 14.64 3.76
N SER A 89 9.47 14.34 4.29
CA SER A 89 9.20 14.49 5.72
C SER A 89 10.06 13.52 6.54
N ARG A 90 10.95 14.10 7.35
CA ARG A 90 11.81 13.35 8.27
C ARG A 90 10.99 12.84 9.44
N VAL A 91 10.08 13.67 9.94
CA VAL A 91 9.17 13.28 11.02
C VAL A 91 8.41 12.04 10.61
N ARG A 92 7.79 12.04 9.43
CA ARG A 92 7.06 10.88 8.90
C ARG A 92 7.94 9.64 8.78
N GLN A 93 9.19 9.75 8.32
CA GLN A 93 10.07 8.58 8.23
C GLN A 93 10.38 7.98 9.62
N VAL A 94 10.57 8.83 10.63
CA VAL A 94 10.84 8.39 12.01
C VAL A 94 9.58 7.84 12.68
N THR A 95 8.42 8.49 12.52
CA THR A 95 7.18 8.13 13.21
C THR A 95 6.38 7.04 12.51
N SER A 96 6.54 6.85 11.20
CA SER A 96 5.77 5.86 10.42
C SER A 96 5.98 4.43 10.92
N ARG A 97 7.20 4.06 11.31
CA ARG A 97 7.50 2.70 11.82
C ARG A 97 6.81 2.41 13.16
N PRO A 98 7.02 3.20 14.23
CA PRO A 98 6.35 2.94 15.50
C PRO A 98 4.83 3.07 15.38
N TYR A 99 4.32 4.00 14.57
CA TYR A 99 2.90 4.14 14.32
C TYR A 99 2.33 2.92 13.58
N ALA A 100 2.98 2.45 12.51
CA ALA A 100 2.58 1.24 11.81
C ALA A 100 2.62 0.01 12.73
N ASN A 101 3.63 -0.11 13.59
CA ASN A 101 3.70 -1.18 14.58
C ASN A 101 2.56 -1.09 15.60
N PHE A 102 2.18 0.12 16.02
CA PHE A 102 1.05 0.34 16.91
C PHE A 102 -0.26 -0.09 16.25
N LEU A 103 -0.54 0.42 15.04
CA LEU A 103 -1.72 0.03 14.26
C LEU A 103 -1.80 -1.48 14.07
N PHE A 104 -0.66 -2.10 13.70
CA PHE A 104 -0.57 -3.54 13.51
C PHE A 104 -0.84 -4.33 14.79
N ARG A 105 -0.21 -3.95 15.91
CA ARG A 105 -0.31 -4.71 17.17
C ARG A 105 -1.65 -4.56 17.87
N TYR A 106 -2.22 -3.36 17.85
CA TYR A 106 -3.38 -3.03 18.70
C TYR A 106 -4.68 -2.90 17.92
N LEU A 107 -4.64 -2.41 16.68
CA LEU A 107 -5.84 -2.22 15.87
C LEU A 107 -6.01 -3.32 14.81
N GLN A 108 -4.98 -4.17 14.60
CA GLN A 108 -4.93 -5.14 13.49
C GLN A 108 -5.15 -4.47 12.12
N GLU A 109 -4.88 -3.16 12.04
CA GLU A 109 -5.01 -2.38 10.82
C GLU A 109 -3.65 -2.28 10.12
N THR A 110 -3.67 -2.45 8.80
CA THR A 110 -2.52 -2.17 7.95
C THR A 110 -2.75 -0.90 7.14
N ASN A 111 -1.69 -0.34 6.57
CA ASN A 111 -1.84 0.68 5.55
C ASN A 111 -2.71 0.13 4.38
N SER A 112 -3.40 1.02 3.67
CA SER A 112 -4.31 0.66 2.57
C SER A 112 -3.67 -0.15 1.42
N SER A 113 -2.34 -0.27 1.40
CA SER A 113 -1.58 -1.01 0.39
C SER A 113 -1.28 -2.46 0.77
N VAL A 114 -1.58 -2.87 2.00
CA VAL A 114 -1.41 -4.22 2.53
C VAL A 114 -2.77 -4.76 2.98
N LEU A 115 -2.96 -6.05 2.78
CA LEU A 115 -4.10 -6.84 3.21
C LEU A 115 -3.61 -7.84 4.27
N MET A 116 -4.22 -7.81 5.45
CA MET A 116 -3.90 -8.74 6.53
C MET A 116 -4.74 -10.01 6.38
N GLY A 117 -4.05 -11.12 6.12
CA GLY A 117 -4.58 -12.46 6.11
C GLY A 117 -4.57 -13.14 7.49
N SER A 118 -4.89 -14.43 7.51
CA SER A 118 -4.92 -15.20 8.76
C SER A 118 -3.52 -15.34 9.37
N SER A 119 -3.44 -15.46 10.70
CA SER A 119 -2.17 -15.69 11.43
C SER A 119 -1.08 -14.63 11.19
N GLY A 120 -1.47 -13.37 10.96
CA GLY A 120 -0.52 -12.26 10.75
C GLY A 120 0.13 -12.24 9.36
N TRP A 121 -0.37 -13.04 8.41
CA TRP A 121 0.11 -13.02 7.04
C TRP A 121 -0.21 -11.68 6.38
N MET A 122 0.78 -11.07 5.74
CA MET A 122 0.59 -9.82 4.99
C MET A 122 0.71 -10.08 3.50
N PHE A 123 -0.25 -9.53 2.75
CA PHE A 123 -0.33 -9.53 1.30
C PHE A 123 -0.34 -8.09 0.79
N ILE A 124 0.24 -7.83 -0.37
CA ILE A 124 0.17 -6.50 -0.96
C ILE A 124 -1.13 -6.41 -1.77
N THR A 125 -2.05 -5.51 -1.42
CA THR A 125 -3.41 -5.44 -1.98
C THR A 125 -3.42 -5.39 -3.50
N ARG A 126 -2.56 -4.55 -4.10
CA ARG A 126 -2.40 -4.43 -5.58
C ARG A 126 -1.95 -5.71 -6.29
N ARG A 127 -1.46 -6.73 -5.56
CA ARG A 127 -1.05 -8.03 -6.11
C ARG A 127 -2.09 -9.12 -5.88
N VAL A 128 -3.04 -8.89 -4.96
CA VAL A 128 -4.19 -9.77 -4.73
C VAL A 128 -5.29 -9.43 -5.73
N SER A 129 -5.64 -8.14 -5.83
CA SER A 129 -6.65 -7.65 -6.78
C SER A 129 -6.03 -7.45 -8.16
N LEU A 130 -6.13 -8.45 -9.03
CA LEU A 130 -5.90 -8.25 -10.45
C LEU A 130 -7.15 -7.63 -11.09
N PRO A 131 -7.04 -6.71 -12.06
CA PRO A 131 -8.18 -6.26 -12.83
C PRO A 131 -8.86 -7.47 -13.49
N GLU A 132 -10.19 -7.46 -13.57
CA GLU A 132 -11.00 -8.39 -14.37
C GLU A 132 -10.71 -8.18 -15.86
N SER A 133 -9.51 -8.58 -16.30
CA SER A 133 -9.20 -8.81 -17.70
C SER A 133 -9.18 -10.30 -17.92
N PRO A 134 -9.39 -10.79 -19.16
CA PRO A 134 -9.14 -12.19 -19.47
C PRO A 134 -7.77 -12.60 -18.91
N ASP A 135 -7.74 -13.60 -18.04
CA ASP A 135 -6.55 -13.96 -17.23
C ASP A 135 -5.31 -14.21 -18.11
N ASP A 136 -5.53 -14.54 -19.38
CA ASP A 136 -4.51 -14.80 -20.39
C ASP A 136 -3.92 -13.53 -21.05
N LEU A 137 -4.64 -12.41 -21.08
CA LEU A 137 -4.21 -11.22 -21.83
C LEU A 137 -2.99 -10.58 -21.19
N GLY A 138 -2.97 -10.50 -19.85
CA GLY A 138 -1.83 -10.02 -19.08
C GLY A 138 -0.60 -10.91 -19.31
N ALA A 139 -0.77 -12.23 -19.24
CA ALA A 139 0.29 -13.20 -19.48
C ALA A 139 0.85 -13.11 -20.91
N LYS A 140 -0.03 -12.98 -21.92
CA LYS A 140 0.35 -12.78 -23.34
C LYS A 140 1.14 -11.50 -23.56
N ARG A 141 0.74 -10.39 -22.92
CA ARG A 141 1.45 -9.10 -23.02
C ARG A 141 2.85 -9.18 -22.40
N ALA A 142 2.95 -9.76 -21.21
CA ALA A 142 4.24 -10.00 -20.56
C ALA A 142 5.15 -10.86 -21.44
N ALA A 143 4.62 -11.95 -22.00
CA ALA A 143 5.37 -12.83 -22.90
C ALA A 143 5.85 -12.13 -24.18
N ALA A 144 5.03 -11.25 -24.78
CA ALA A 144 5.44 -10.48 -25.94
C ALA A 144 6.61 -9.52 -25.64
N PHE A 145 6.55 -8.83 -24.49
CA PHE A 145 7.61 -7.93 -24.04
C PHE A 145 8.91 -8.70 -23.79
N GLU A 146 8.84 -9.80 -23.03
CA GLU A 146 10.00 -10.64 -22.72
C GLU A 146 10.59 -11.33 -23.97
N ALA A 147 9.76 -11.65 -24.96
CA ALA A 147 10.24 -12.19 -26.23
C ALA A 147 11.12 -11.18 -26.98
N ALA A 148 10.77 -9.89 -26.93
CA ALA A 148 11.56 -8.83 -27.54
C ALA A 148 12.94 -8.69 -26.86
N ILE A 149 12.96 -8.72 -25.51
CA ILE A 149 14.20 -8.72 -24.72
C ILE A 149 15.03 -9.96 -25.04
N SER A 150 14.43 -11.14 -25.00
CA SER A 150 15.09 -12.42 -25.29
C SER A 150 15.71 -12.45 -26.68
N ARG A 151 15.03 -11.90 -27.70
CA ARG A 151 15.57 -11.78 -29.06
C ARG A 151 16.78 -10.85 -29.08
N ARG A 152 16.71 -9.70 -28.39
CA ARG A 152 17.83 -8.77 -28.30
C ARG A 152 19.03 -9.39 -27.60
N LEU A 153 18.84 -10.07 -26.48
CA LEU A 153 19.92 -10.75 -25.76
C LEU A 153 20.55 -11.86 -26.60
N ARG A 154 19.74 -12.68 -27.29
CA ARG A 154 20.24 -13.71 -28.21
C ARG A 154 21.06 -13.13 -29.37
N SER A 155 20.68 -11.97 -29.91
CA SER A 155 21.46 -11.29 -30.95
C SER A 155 22.86 -10.86 -30.49
N LEU A 156 23.09 -10.80 -29.18
CA LEU A 156 24.37 -10.50 -28.55
C LEU A 156 25.10 -11.78 -28.07
N GLY A 157 24.63 -12.97 -28.47
CA GLY A 157 25.21 -14.25 -28.04
C GLY A 157 24.89 -14.63 -26.59
N MET A 158 23.95 -13.94 -25.93
CA MET A 158 23.57 -14.22 -24.55
C MET A 158 22.40 -15.20 -24.48
N ARG A 159 22.49 -16.18 -23.57
CA ARG A 159 21.37 -17.06 -23.19
C ARG A 159 20.49 -16.33 -22.18
N HIS A 160 19.19 -16.31 -22.40
CA HIS A 160 18.20 -15.72 -21.50
C HIS A 160 17.26 -16.81 -21.00
N VAL A 161 17.25 -17.04 -19.69
CA VAL A 161 16.36 -17.98 -19.00
C VAL A 161 15.50 -17.19 -18.04
N LEU A 162 14.18 -17.28 -18.19
CA LEU A 162 13.22 -16.62 -17.31
C LEU A 162 12.73 -17.55 -16.21
N MET A 163 12.52 -16.97 -15.04
CA MET A 163 12.03 -17.67 -13.87
C MET A 163 10.94 -16.82 -13.22
N PRO A 164 9.69 -16.89 -13.73
CA PRO A 164 8.58 -16.15 -13.14
C PRO A 164 8.34 -16.63 -11.71
N ILE A 165 8.40 -15.70 -10.76
CA ILE A 165 8.15 -15.98 -9.35
C ILE A 165 6.64 -15.90 -9.13
N PRO A 166 5.98 -16.97 -8.64
CA PRO A 166 4.54 -16.97 -8.41
C PRO A 166 4.16 -15.96 -7.32
N ARG A 167 2.96 -15.40 -7.41
CA ARG A 167 2.47 -14.46 -6.39
C ARG A 167 2.26 -15.16 -5.05
N LYS A 168 2.65 -14.49 -3.97
CA LYS A 168 2.42 -14.96 -2.58
C LYS A 168 0.95 -15.29 -2.32
N SER A 169 0.02 -14.52 -2.87
CA SER A 169 -1.42 -14.76 -2.76
C SER A 169 -1.87 -16.07 -3.38
N VAL A 170 -1.21 -16.52 -4.45
CA VAL A 170 -1.52 -17.79 -5.12
C VAL A 170 -0.96 -18.97 -4.31
N VAL A 171 0.30 -18.87 -3.89
CA VAL A 171 0.97 -19.96 -3.13
C VAL A 171 0.34 -20.16 -1.74
N TYR A 172 -0.02 -19.06 -1.06
CA TYR A 172 -0.58 -19.06 0.29
C TYR A 172 -2.04 -18.59 0.29
N GLY A 173 -2.84 -19.07 -0.67
CA GLY A 173 -4.24 -18.69 -0.81
C GLY A 173 -5.08 -19.02 0.43
N ASP A 174 -4.72 -20.06 1.17
CA ASP A 174 -5.37 -20.44 2.44
C ASP A 174 -5.14 -19.41 3.58
N LYS A 175 -4.15 -18.53 3.42
CA LYS A 175 -3.87 -17.45 4.36
C LYS A 175 -4.55 -16.14 3.98
N LEU A 176 -5.18 -16.04 2.81
CA LEU A 176 -5.93 -14.83 2.44
C LEU A 176 -7.15 -14.65 3.34
N PRO A 177 -7.65 -13.41 3.50
CA PRO A 177 -8.93 -13.16 4.17
C PRO A 177 -10.07 -13.83 3.42
N VAL A 178 -11.11 -14.18 4.15
CA VAL A 178 -12.33 -14.76 3.58
C VAL A 178 -12.91 -13.82 2.51
N GLY A 179 -13.28 -14.37 1.36
CA GLY A 179 -13.87 -13.63 0.25
C GLY A 179 -12.88 -13.06 -0.77
N PHE A 180 -11.57 -13.26 -0.59
CA PHE A 180 -10.57 -12.86 -1.59
C PHE A 180 -10.21 -14.02 -2.52
N ASP A 181 -10.26 -13.76 -3.83
CA ASP A 181 -9.74 -14.66 -4.87
C ASP A 181 -8.28 -14.30 -5.20
N PRO A 182 -7.33 -15.26 -5.12
CA PRO A 182 -5.95 -15.03 -5.55
C PRO A 182 -5.77 -14.85 -7.07
N HIS A 183 -6.79 -15.15 -7.89
CA HIS A 183 -6.75 -15.13 -9.36
C HIS A 183 -5.63 -16.03 -9.91
N ARG A 184 -5.65 -17.31 -9.53
CA ARG A 184 -4.59 -18.29 -9.86
C ARG A 184 -4.33 -18.46 -11.36
N ALA A 185 -5.37 -18.32 -12.18
CA ALA A 185 -5.31 -18.54 -13.63
C ALA A 185 -4.24 -17.69 -14.34
N TYR A 186 -3.98 -16.47 -13.86
CA TYR A 186 -2.92 -15.63 -14.41
C TYR A 186 -1.54 -16.29 -14.24
N ASP A 187 -1.18 -16.73 -13.03
CA ASP A 187 0.13 -17.33 -12.74
C ASP A 187 0.32 -18.65 -13.53
N GLU A 188 -0.76 -19.42 -13.68
CA GLU A 188 -0.76 -20.65 -14.50
C GLU A 188 -0.59 -20.35 -16.00
N ALA A 189 -1.08 -19.21 -16.49
CA ALA A 189 -0.98 -18.81 -17.90
C ALA A 189 0.39 -18.23 -18.27
N VAL A 190 1.17 -17.70 -17.31
CA VAL A 190 2.44 -17.01 -17.57
C VAL A 190 3.47 -17.94 -18.23
N VAL A 191 3.76 -19.10 -17.64
CA VAL A 191 4.81 -20.00 -18.16
C VAL A 191 4.46 -20.55 -19.55
N PRO A 192 3.23 -21.05 -19.81
CA PRO A 192 2.81 -21.43 -21.15
C PRO A 192 2.93 -20.29 -22.17
N ALA A 193 2.51 -19.07 -21.82
CA ALA A 193 2.60 -17.92 -22.71
C ALA A 193 4.05 -17.58 -23.08
N MET A 194 4.98 -17.65 -22.12
CA MET A 194 6.42 -17.44 -22.34
C MET A 194 7.02 -18.52 -23.25
N ARG A 195 6.72 -19.79 -22.97
CA ARG A 195 7.19 -20.94 -23.77
C ARG A 195 6.67 -20.89 -25.21
N ALA A 196 5.42 -20.49 -25.41
CA ALA A 196 4.83 -20.31 -26.74
C ALA A 196 5.55 -19.24 -27.60
N LYS A 197 6.32 -18.34 -26.97
CA LYS A 197 7.16 -17.34 -27.66
C LYS A 197 8.62 -17.78 -27.82
N GLY A 198 8.94 -19.05 -27.53
CA GLY A 198 10.29 -19.60 -27.63
C GLY A 198 11.26 -18.99 -26.61
N ILE A 199 10.74 -18.63 -25.43
CA ILE A 199 11.54 -18.17 -24.29
C ILE A 199 11.80 -19.36 -23.37
N GLU A 200 13.08 -19.57 -23.04
CA GLU A 200 13.46 -20.59 -22.07
C GLU A 200 12.96 -20.18 -20.68
N THR A 201 12.13 -21.02 -20.05
CA THR A 201 11.42 -20.64 -18.82
C THR A 201 11.39 -21.78 -17.81
N ILE A 202 11.79 -21.48 -16.57
CA ILE A 202 11.71 -22.38 -15.41
C ILE A 202 10.40 -22.10 -14.67
N ASP A 203 9.58 -23.14 -14.51
CA ASP A 203 8.33 -23.06 -13.77
C ASP A 203 8.59 -23.23 -12.27
N LEU A 204 8.23 -22.21 -11.49
CA LEU A 204 8.38 -22.22 -10.03
C LEU A 204 7.08 -22.43 -9.27
N LEU A 205 5.92 -22.43 -9.92
CA LEU A 205 4.65 -22.49 -9.21
C LEU A 205 4.53 -23.79 -8.40
N ALA A 206 4.69 -24.94 -9.06
CA ALA A 206 4.61 -26.24 -8.40
C ALA A 206 5.70 -26.45 -7.31
N PRO A 207 6.98 -26.08 -7.52
CA PRO A 207 7.98 -26.11 -6.45
C PRO A 207 7.60 -25.28 -5.23
N PHE A 208 7.08 -24.06 -5.41
CA PHE A 208 6.67 -23.19 -4.30
C PHE A 208 5.49 -23.78 -3.53
N GLU A 209 4.50 -24.35 -4.22
CA GLU A 209 3.36 -25.00 -3.57
C GLU A 209 3.77 -26.24 -2.78
N LYS A 210 4.67 -27.06 -3.35
CA LYS A 210 5.18 -28.27 -2.69
C LYS A 210 5.97 -27.97 -1.42
N HIS A 211 6.68 -26.84 -1.39
CA HIS A 211 7.60 -26.48 -0.31
C HIS A 211 7.11 -25.29 0.52
N ARG A 212 5.80 -25.02 0.52
CA ARG A 212 5.18 -23.89 1.24
C ARG A 212 5.44 -23.86 2.74
N ASP A 213 5.74 -25.02 3.34
CA ASP A 213 5.96 -25.13 4.80
C ASP A 213 7.41 -24.79 5.22
N LEU A 214 8.31 -24.57 4.26
CA LEU A 214 9.74 -24.29 4.51
C LEU A 214 10.08 -22.78 4.50
N LEU A 215 9.11 -21.91 4.22
CA LEU A 215 9.27 -20.46 4.01
C LEU A 215 8.41 -19.66 4.98
#